data_AF-A0A7G5E409-F1
#
_entry.id   AF-A0A7G5E409-F1
#
_cell.length_a   1.000
_cell.length_b   1.000
_cell.length_c   1.000
_cell.angle_alpha   90.00
_cell.angle_beta   90.00
_cell.angle_gamma   90.00
#
_symmetry.space_group_name_H-M   'P 1'
#
loop_
_entity.id
_entity.type
_entity.pdbx_description
1 polymer ?
#
loop_
_entity_poly.entity_id
_entity_poly.type
_entity_poly.pdbx_seq_one_letter_code
_entity_poly.pdbx_strand_id
1 'polypeptide(L)'
;MITSLYPLMLLIETFAHISPSSRTKQLEAIASACTEHLNDALALHRQYTHADQAIRGIQLYHTQLLRLHEVLYTCCDLSISEELNTLHRVEELLESVEFLFKKDINPLTPLPQHHEKRIRQYIDLHLEDSLERLRLKQIPQAYLDEVHSAIESLFQRGKIPYLQYHHQHYLVQLIDALRQLAQDGRQHKNWPYRFLILMINFNFNHIGFLNRWKEFYEADPAATDNLLRYPQHFSAIPGFAYDPNRSTLLMLMCQYIEMETEDDKSSSAVPYRFIHSNLNGKELKLWLHLCVKAKVMRSSEKKEVAEEFSKLVKTKEGILLSIHSLTKMDRGSEFPAAVHLRKVLKTMLNELHEKFPELNG
;
A
#
# COMPACT_ATOMS: atom_id res chain seq x y z
N MET A 1 -3.28 35.22 14.71
CA MET A 1 -3.27 35.03 16.18
C MET A 1 -4.50 34.20 16.48
N ILE A 2 -4.34 32.93 16.86
CA ILE A 2 -5.46 31.97 17.06
C ILE A 2 -6.49 32.63 17.98
N THR A 3 -7.76 32.75 17.57
CA THR A 3 -8.89 33.05 18.47
C THR A 3 -8.78 32.02 19.56
N SER A 4 -8.35 32.46 20.73
CA SER A 4 -7.93 31.49 21.70
C SER A 4 -9.19 30.75 22.13
N LEU A 5 -9.17 29.42 22.00
CA LEU A 5 -10.08 28.53 22.74
C LEU A 5 -9.93 28.71 24.25
N TYR A 6 -9.13 29.67 24.71
CA TYR A 6 -8.81 29.96 26.09
C TYR A 6 -10.04 30.19 26.97
N PRO A 7 -11.10 30.92 26.55
CA PRO A 7 -12.32 31.02 27.34
C PRO A 7 -12.97 29.65 27.56
N LEU A 8 -13.17 28.87 26.49
CA LEU A 8 -13.72 27.52 26.58
C LEU A 8 -12.82 26.56 27.37
N MET A 9 -11.51 26.66 27.18
CA MET A 9 -10.50 25.88 27.89
C MET A 9 -10.54 26.16 29.39
N LEU A 10 -10.55 27.43 29.80
CA LEU A 10 -10.70 27.81 31.19
C LEU A 10 -12.02 27.27 31.77
N LEU A 11 -13.12 27.37 31.02
CA LEU A 11 -14.42 26.88 31.50
C LEU A 11 -14.42 25.36 31.73
N ILE A 12 -13.82 24.59 30.82
CA ILE A 12 -13.76 23.12 30.92
C ILE A 12 -12.74 22.65 31.94
N GLU A 13 -11.55 23.27 32.01
CA GLU A 13 -10.54 22.94 33.01
C GLU A 13 -11.01 23.27 34.43
N THR A 14 -11.73 24.39 34.61
CA THR A 14 -12.33 24.71 35.92
C THR A 14 -13.48 23.77 36.27
N PHE A 15 -14.28 23.33 35.29
CA PHE A 15 -15.35 22.34 35.51
C PHE A 15 -14.82 21.06 36.17
N ALA A 16 -13.63 20.60 35.76
CA ALA A 16 -12.97 19.42 36.34
C ALA A 16 -12.66 19.55 37.86
N HIS A 17 -12.64 20.76 38.39
CA HIS A 17 -12.25 21.07 39.77
C HIS A 17 -13.39 21.65 40.63
N ILE A 18 -14.60 21.79 40.08
CA ILE A 18 -15.74 22.42 40.76
C ILE A 18 -16.62 21.37 41.46
N SER A 19 -17.10 21.73 42.66
CA SER A 19 -18.04 20.92 43.44
C SER A 19 -19.39 20.75 42.71
N PRO A 20 -20.07 19.59 42.85
CA PRO A 20 -21.31 19.28 42.11
C PRO A 20 -22.39 20.37 42.17
N SER A 21 -22.53 21.05 43.30
CA SER A 21 -23.51 22.12 43.54
C SER A 21 -23.32 23.37 42.67
N SER A 22 -22.14 23.57 42.08
CA SER A 22 -21.78 24.75 41.29
C SER A 22 -21.59 24.43 39.81
N ARG A 23 -21.80 23.17 39.40
CA ARG A 23 -21.59 22.69 38.03
C ARG A 23 -22.60 23.25 37.03
N THR A 24 -23.86 23.45 37.42
CA THR A 24 -24.93 23.85 36.50
C THR A 24 -24.65 25.17 35.77
N LYS A 25 -24.20 26.21 36.48
CA LYS A 25 -23.82 27.50 35.86
C LYS A 25 -22.63 27.37 34.92
N GLN A 26 -21.70 26.47 35.25
CA GLN A 26 -20.52 26.20 34.43
C GLN A 26 -20.90 25.49 33.14
N LEU A 27 -21.82 24.52 33.21
CA LEU A 27 -22.36 23.79 32.06
C LEU A 27 -23.09 24.71 31.07
N GLU A 28 -23.89 25.65 31.58
CA GLU A 28 -24.53 26.69 30.77
C GLU A 28 -23.51 27.61 30.08
N ALA A 29 -22.46 28.03 30.81
CA ALA A 29 -21.40 28.87 30.27
C ALA A 29 -20.61 28.15 29.16
N ILE A 30 -20.29 26.86 29.36
CA ILE A 30 -19.62 26.03 28.33
C ILE A 30 -20.50 25.94 27.07
N ALA A 31 -21.80 25.65 27.22
CA ALA A 31 -22.71 25.54 26.10
C ALA A 31 -22.84 26.86 25.31
N SER A 32 -22.89 28.01 26.00
CA SER A 32 -22.90 29.33 25.35
C SER A 32 -21.59 29.59 24.59
N ALA A 33 -20.44 29.31 25.21
CA ALA A 33 -19.13 29.51 24.61
C ALA A 33 -18.94 28.65 23.34
N CYS A 34 -19.49 27.44 23.29
CA CYS A 34 -19.46 26.61 22.09
C CYS A 34 -20.12 27.30 20.88
N THR A 35 -21.23 28.02 21.10
CA THR A 35 -21.97 28.71 20.04
C THR A 35 -21.20 29.92 19.51
N GLU A 36 -20.55 30.67 20.40
CA GLU A 36 -19.75 31.85 20.04
C GLU A 36 -18.47 31.46 19.28
N HIS A 37 -17.81 30.38 19.71
CA HIS A 37 -16.52 29.97 19.13
C HIS A 37 -16.59 29.48 17.67
N LEU A 38 -17.74 29.02 17.18
CA LEU A 38 -17.90 28.65 15.77
C LEU A 38 -17.76 29.88 14.86
N ASN A 39 -18.37 30.99 15.24
CA ASN A 39 -18.31 32.25 14.49
C ASN A 39 -16.87 32.81 14.50
N ASP A 40 -16.19 32.69 15.63
CA ASP A 40 -14.80 33.09 15.80
C ASP A 40 -13.84 32.27 14.93
N ALA A 41 -14.04 30.95 14.84
CA ALA A 41 -13.24 30.08 13.98
C ALA A 41 -13.38 30.47 12.49
N LEU A 42 -14.61 30.76 12.05
CA LEU A 42 -14.90 31.25 10.69
C LEU A 42 -14.29 32.63 10.41
N ALA A 43 -14.41 33.56 11.34
CA ALA A 43 -13.83 34.90 11.21
C ALA A 43 -12.31 34.84 11.10
N LEU A 44 -11.67 33.95 11.87
CA LEU A 44 -10.21 33.80 11.83
C LEU A 44 -9.70 33.15 10.56
N HIS A 45 -10.39 32.10 10.08
CA HIS A 45 -9.98 31.44 8.85
C HIS A 45 -9.88 32.46 7.69
N ARG A 46 -10.79 33.43 7.66
CA ARG A 46 -10.81 34.52 6.66
C ARG A 46 -9.68 35.54 6.81
N GLN A 47 -9.02 35.60 7.97
CA GLN A 47 -7.91 36.55 8.22
C GLN A 47 -6.55 36.00 7.76
N TYR A 48 -6.43 34.69 7.52
CA TYR A 48 -5.18 34.12 7.01
C TYR A 48 -4.96 34.50 5.55
N THR A 49 -3.80 35.09 5.26
CA THR A 49 -3.40 35.50 3.91
C THR A 49 -2.75 34.36 3.11
N HIS A 50 -2.29 33.30 3.78
CA HIS A 50 -1.65 32.14 3.18
C HIS A 50 -2.35 30.84 3.56
N ALA A 51 -2.58 29.97 2.58
CA ALA A 51 -3.29 28.70 2.77
C ALA A 51 -2.64 27.80 3.83
N ASP A 52 -1.30 27.67 3.83
CA ASP A 52 -0.60 26.83 4.81
C ASP A 52 -0.77 27.31 6.25
N GLN A 53 -0.89 28.62 6.46
CA GLN A 53 -1.11 29.19 7.79
C GLN A 53 -2.54 28.95 8.26
N ALA A 54 -3.52 29.02 7.34
CA ALA A 54 -4.91 28.68 7.62
C ALA A 54 -5.04 27.21 8.02
N ILE A 55 -4.45 26.30 7.25
CA ILE A 55 -4.44 24.85 7.53
C ILE A 55 -3.87 24.57 8.92
N ARG A 56 -2.68 25.09 9.22
CA ARG A 56 -2.06 24.90 10.54
C ARG A 56 -2.89 25.50 11.67
N GLY A 57 -3.51 26.65 11.44
CA GLY A 57 -4.41 27.29 12.40
C GLY A 57 -5.60 26.39 12.75
N ILE A 58 -6.27 25.84 11.72
CA ILE A 58 -7.39 24.90 11.90
C ILE A 58 -6.93 23.62 12.59
N GLN A 59 -5.79 23.03 12.20
CA GLN A 59 -5.29 21.80 12.83
C GLN A 59 -5.00 21.98 14.32
N LEU A 60 -4.40 23.12 14.71
CA LEU A 60 -4.18 23.45 16.11
C LEU A 60 -5.49 23.65 16.87
N TYR A 61 -6.44 24.37 16.27
CA TYR A 61 -7.76 24.59 16.84
C TYR A 61 -8.52 23.26 17.05
N HIS A 62 -8.55 22.40 16.04
CA HIS A 62 -9.17 21.07 16.09
C HIS A 62 -8.54 20.19 17.17
N THR A 63 -7.21 20.14 17.23
CA THR A 63 -6.49 19.36 18.25
C THR A 63 -6.79 19.84 19.67
N GLN A 64 -6.87 21.17 19.87
CA GLN A 64 -7.24 21.74 21.17
C GLN A 64 -8.68 21.39 21.54
N LEU A 65 -9.62 21.50 20.60
CA LEU A 65 -11.02 21.19 20.84
C LEU A 65 -11.24 19.69 21.16
N LEU A 66 -10.49 18.79 20.49
CA LEU A 66 -10.49 17.36 20.81
C LEU A 66 -10.02 17.08 22.23
N ARG A 67 -8.94 17.74 22.67
CA ARG A 67 -8.43 17.62 24.04
C ARG A 67 -9.46 18.11 25.05
N LEU A 68 -10.13 19.23 24.77
CA LEU A 68 -11.18 19.77 25.64
C LEU A 68 -12.37 18.82 25.75
N HIS A 69 -12.79 18.23 24.64
CA HIS A 69 -13.82 17.19 24.64
C HIS A 69 -13.40 15.98 25.48
N GLU A 70 -12.15 15.50 25.36
CA GLU A 70 -11.65 14.39 26.16
C GLU A 70 -11.67 14.70 27.67
N VAL A 71 -11.18 15.88 28.06
CA VAL A 71 -11.22 16.34 29.46
C VAL A 71 -12.67 16.38 29.96
N LEU A 72 -13.57 17.02 29.22
CA LEU A 72 -14.98 17.12 29.62
C LEU A 72 -15.63 15.73 29.73
N TYR A 73 -15.41 14.86 28.74
CA TYR A 73 -15.93 13.49 28.73
C TYR A 73 -15.49 12.69 29.95
N THR A 74 -14.22 12.84 30.39
CA THR A 74 -13.72 12.15 31.58
C THR A 74 -14.25 12.71 32.90
N CYS A 75 -14.67 13.98 32.93
CA CYS A 75 -15.16 14.65 34.12
C CYS A 75 -16.68 14.56 34.30
N CYS A 76 -17.42 14.39 33.19
CA CYS A 76 -18.87 14.30 33.21
C CYS A 76 -19.38 12.94 33.71
N ASP A 77 -20.44 12.96 34.52
CA ASP A 77 -21.31 11.83 34.78
C ASP A 77 -22.38 11.77 33.68
N LEU A 78 -22.24 10.79 32.78
CA LEU A 78 -23.13 10.61 31.64
C LEU A 78 -24.57 10.22 32.01
N SER A 79 -24.84 9.93 33.29
CA SER A 79 -26.21 9.73 33.79
C SER A 79 -26.96 11.05 34.06
N ILE A 80 -26.23 12.17 34.16
CA ILE A 80 -26.79 13.50 34.40
C ILE A 80 -27.12 14.16 33.05
N SER A 81 -28.38 14.53 32.85
CA SER A 81 -28.85 15.07 31.56
C SER A 81 -28.16 16.37 31.18
N GLU A 82 -27.88 17.26 32.14
CA GLU A 82 -27.24 18.54 31.88
C GLU A 82 -25.78 18.36 31.44
N GLU A 83 -25.03 17.48 32.11
CA GLU A 83 -23.63 17.18 31.77
C GLU A 83 -23.53 16.49 30.40
N LEU A 84 -24.45 15.56 30.10
CA LEU A 84 -24.57 14.94 28.78
C LEU A 84 -24.92 15.97 27.69
N ASN A 85 -25.86 16.89 27.96
CA ASN A 85 -26.22 17.94 27.00
C ASN A 85 -25.04 18.87 26.70
N THR A 86 -24.25 19.26 27.70
CA THR A 86 -23.06 20.09 27.47
C THR A 86 -21.99 19.35 26.68
N LEU A 87 -21.79 18.05 26.94
CA LEU A 87 -20.90 17.22 26.13
C LEU A 87 -21.35 17.20 24.65
N HIS A 88 -22.65 16.97 24.40
CA HIS A 88 -23.21 17.02 23.04
C HIS A 88 -23.00 18.39 22.37
N ARG A 89 -23.03 19.51 23.10
CA ARG A 89 -22.73 20.84 22.52
C ARG A 89 -21.28 20.98 22.05
N VAL A 90 -20.34 20.38 22.78
CA VAL A 90 -18.92 20.35 22.36
C VAL A 90 -18.76 19.43 21.15
N GLU A 91 -19.46 18.31 21.10
CA GLU A 91 -19.50 17.40 19.94
C GLU A 91 -20.11 18.10 18.71
N GLU A 92 -21.22 18.84 18.84
CA GLU A 92 -21.81 19.64 17.76
C GLU A 92 -20.83 20.69 17.21
N LEU A 93 -20.06 21.35 18.09
CA LEU A 93 -19.03 22.30 17.66
C LEU A 93 -17.90 21.59 16.91
N LEU A 94 -17.42 20.44 17.42
CA LEU A 94 -16.43 19.60 16.75
C LEU A 94 -16.90 19.20 15.35
N GLU A 95 -18.10 18.63 15.26
CA GLU A 95 -18.69 18.20 13.98
C GLU A 95 -18.86 19.36 13.00
N SER A 96 -19.25 20.55 13.48
CA SER A 96 -19.37 21.75 12.64
C SER A 96 -18.03 22.18 12.07
N VAL A 97 -16.98 22.20 12.90
CA VAL A 97 -15.61 22.53 12.48
C VAL A 97 -15.09 21.48 11.49
N GLU A 98 -15.35 20.20 11.75
CA GLU A 98 -14.97 19.09 10.90
C GLU A 98 -15.65 19.12 9.54
N PHE A 99 -16.93 19.49 9.51
CA PHE A 99 -17.67 19.66 8.28
C PHE A 99 -17.13 20.82 7.44
N LEU A 100 -16.91 21.97 8.07
CA LEU A 100 -16.47 23.20 7.38
C LEU A 100 -15.03 23.09 6.86
N PHE A 101 -14.13 22.48 7.63
CA PHE A 101 -12.70 22.44 7.34
C PHE A 101 -12.18 21.03 7.07
N LYS A 102 -13.03 20.14 6.54
CA LYS A 102 -12.71 18.73 6.27
C LYS A 102 -11.36 18.50 5.58
N LYS A 103 -10.97 19.39 4.66
CA LYS A 103 -9.72 19.27 3.88
C LYS A 103 -8.47 19.68 4.68
N ASP A 104 -8.65 20.48 5.72
CA ASP A 104 -7.57 21.07 6.50
C ASP A 104 -7.28 20.23 7.76
N ILE A 105 -8.19 19.34 8.14
CA ILE A 105 -8.01 18.37 9.22
C ILE A 105 -6.98 17.32 8.83
N ASN A 106 -6.10 16.99 9.78
CA ASN A 106 -5.15 15.92 9.60
C ASN A 106 -5.86 14.55 9.66
N PRO A 107 -5.85 13.76 8.57
CA PRO A 107 -6.53 12.46 8.53
C PRO A 107 -5.91 11.41 9.46
N LEU A 108 -4.67 11.63 9.91
CA LEU A 108 -3.95 10.74 10.83
C LEU A 108 -4.21 11.05 12.32
N THR A 109 -5.02 12.07 12.62
CA THR A 109 -5.44 12.34 13.99
C THR A 109 -6.25 11.15 14.53
N PRO A 110 -6.00 10.69 15.77
CA PRO A 110 -6.80 9.66 16.41
C PRO A 110 -8.28 10.04 16.42
N LEU A 111 -9.14 9.05 16.20
CA LEU A 111 -10.58 9.28 16.17
C LEU A 111 -11.12 9.45 17.60
N PRO A 112 -11.90 10.50 17.92
CA PRO A 112 -12.48 10.67 19.24
C PRO A 112 -13.58 9.63 19.52
N GLN A 113 -13.84 9.39 20.80
CA GLN A 113 -14.74 8.32 21.26
C GLN A 113 -16.18 8.45 20.73
N HIS A 114 -16.72 9.66 20.55
CA HIS A 114 -18.08 9.81 20.02
C HIS A 114 -18.18 9.33 18.57
N HIS A 115 -17.19 9.64 17.73
CA HIS A 115 -17.11 9.14 16.36
C HIS A 115 -16.84 7.63 16.32
N GLU A 116 -15.97 7.13 17.20
CA GLU A 116 -15.72 5.69 17.36
C GLU A 116 -17.03 4.94 17.65
N LYS A 117 -17.82 5.39 18.63
CA LYS A 117 -19.13 4.80 18.98
C LYS A 117 -20.08 4.80 17.79
N ARG A 118 -20.19 5.91 17.06
CA ARG A 118 -21.07 6.03 15.89
C ARG A 118 -20.69 5.04 14.79
N ILE A 119 -19.40 4.93 14.46
CA ILE A 119 -18.94 4.00 13.43
C ILE A 119 -19.12 2.55 13.89
N ARG A 120 -18.83 2.24 15.16
CA ARG A 120 -19.01 0.90 15.72
C ARG A 120 -20.48 0.46 15.63
N GLN A 121 -21.42 1.30 16.05
CA GLN A 121 -22.86 1.03 15.89
C GLN A 121 -23.25 0.77 14.43
N TYR A 122 -22.70 1.53 13.50
CA TYR A 122 -22.96 1.34 12.08
C TYR A 122 -22.39 0.00 11.55
N ILE A 123 -21.19 -0.39 12.00
CA ILE A 123 -20.56 -1.67 11.64
C ILE A 123 -21.36 -2.83 12.23
N ASP A 124 -21.71 -2.78 13.51
CA ASP A 124 -22.48 -3.83 14.21
C ASP A 124 -23.84 -4.08 13.52
N LEU A 125 -24.47 -3.02 13.02
CA LEU A 125 -25.77 -3.12 12.33
C LEU A 125 -25.67 -3.80 10.95
N HIS A 126 -24.49 -3.82 10.33
CA HIS A 126 -24.38 -4.09 8.89
C HIS A 126 -23.37 -5.17 8.50
N LEU A 127 -22.29 -5.34 9.25
CA LEU A 127 -21.18 -6.21 8.85
C LEU A 127 -21.59 -7.68 8.86
N GLU A 128 -22.20 -8.18 9.94
CA GLU A 128 -22.49 -9.61 10.11
C GLU A 128 -23.45 -10.15 9.02
N ASP A 129 -24.60 -9.50 8.80
CA ASP A 129 -25.54 -9.88 7.71
C ASP A 129 -24.87 -9.81 6.32
N SER A 130 -23.97 -8.85 6.11
CA SER A 130 -23.24 -8.75 4.85
C SER A 130 -22.28 -9.91 4.65
N LEU A 131 -21.48 -10.26 5.67
CA LEU A 131 -20.54 -11.36 5.61
C LEU A 131 -21.27 -12.70 5.40
N GLU A 132 -22.40 -12.91 6.08
CA GLU A 132 -23.22 -14.11 5.91
C GLU A 132 -23.76 -14.27 4.48
N ARG A 133 -24.24 -13.17 3.87
CA ARG A 133 -24.67 -13.19 2.46
C ARG A 133 -23.51 -13.38 1.49
N LEU A 134 -22.33 -12.82 1.78
CA LEU A 134 -21.12 -13.03 0.99
C LEU A 134 -20.65 -14.50 1.07
N ARG A 135 -20.82 -15.15 2.22
CA ARG A 135 -20.58 -16.59 2.40
C ARG A 135 -21.49 -17.44 1.52
N LEU A 136 -22.78 -17.11 1.43
CA LEU A 136 -23.72 -17.76 0.50
C LEU A 136 -23.32 -17.61 -0.99
N LYS A 137 -22.53 -16.58 -1.30
CA LYS A 137 -21.94 -16.36 -2.63
C LYS A 137 -20.62 -17.10 -2.86
N GLN A 138 -20.29 -18.07 -2.00
CA GLN A 138 -19.08 -18.89 -2.08
C GLN A 138 -17.78 -18.08 -1.95
N ILE A 139 -17.81 -16.92 -1.30
CA ILE A 139 -16.57 -16.23 -0.92
C ILE A 139 -15.90 -17.05 0.20
N PRO A 140 -14.59 -17.33 0.11
CA PRO A 140 -13.89 -18.14 1.10
C PRO A 140 -14.06 -17.61 2.53
N GLN A 141 -14.42 -18.50 3.46
CA GLN A 141 -14.62 -18.14 4.87
C GLN A 141 -13.40 -17.47 5.48
N ALA A 142 -12.20 -17.97 5.16
CA ALA A 142 -10.94 -17.41 5.65
C ALA A 142 -10.79 -15.92 5.30
N TYR A 143 -11.27 -15.46 4.14
CA TYR A 143 -11.27 -14.03 3.83
C TYR A 143 -12.27 -13.23 4.66
N LEU A 144 -13.47 -13.78 4.87
CA LEU A 144 -14.52 -13.11 5.65
C LEU A 144 -14.12 -12.99 7.12
N ASP A 145 -13.50 -14.03 7.69
CA ASP A 145 -12.97 -14.03 9.04
C ASP A 145 -11.88 -12.98 9.22
N GLU A 146 -10.96 -12.84 8.25
CA GLU A 146 -9.93 -11.79 8.29
C GLU A 146 -10.52 -10.38 8.15
N VAL A 147 -11.58 -10.20 7.35
CA VAL A 147 -12.27 -8.91 7.26
C VAL A 147 -12.87 -8.54 8.62
N HIS A 148 -13.60 -9.46 9.23
CA HIS A 148 -14.19 -9.25 10.54
C HIS A 148 -13.12 -8.97 11.61
N SER A 149 -12.10 -9.82 11.68
CA SER A 149 -10.98 -9.72 12.64
C SER A 149 -10.22 -8.39 12.50
N ALA A 150 -9.91 -7.97 11.28
CA ALA A 150 -9.21 -6.72 11.04
C ALA A 150 -10.05 -5.51 11.48
N ILE A 151 -11.33 -5.45 11.09
CA ILE A 151 -12.23 -4.36 11.50
C ILE A 151 -12.31 -4.30 13.02
N GLU A 152 -12.52 -5.42 13.70
CA GLU A 152 -12.55 -5.47 15.16
C GLU A 152 -11.23 -5.05 15.80
N SER A 153 -10.10 -5.35 15.17
CA SER A 153 -8.79 -4.98 15.69
C SER A 153 -8.55 -3.47 15.73
N LEU A 154 -9.19 -2.68 14.86
CA LEU A 154 -9.08 -1.21 14.87
C LEU A 154 -9.63 -0.58 16.15
N PHE A 155 -10.65 -1.21 16.74
CA PHE A 155 -11.30 -0.73 17.98
C PHE A 155 -10.61 -1.27 19.24
N GLN A 156 -9.57 -2.10 19.10
CA GLN A 156 -8.84 -2.64 20.23
C GLN A 156 -7.71 -1.68 20.62
N ARG A 157 -7.75 -1.22 21.87
CA ARG A 157 -6.74 -0.31 22.41
C ARG A 157 -5.34 -0.90 22.31
N GLY A 158 -4.41 -0.13 21.74
CA GLY A 158 -3.00 -0.51 21.62
C GLY A 158 -2.66 -1.38 20.41
N LYS A 159 -3.63 -1.72 19.54
CA LYS A 159 -3.34 -2.38 18.26
C LYS A 159 -3.08 -1.36 17.16
N ILE A 160 -2.23 -1.75 16.21
CA ILE A 160 -1.90 -0.97 15.01
C ILE A 160 -2.55 -1.60 13.77
N PRO A 161 -3.02 -0.79 12.80
CA PRO A 161 -3.06 0.68 12.83
C PRO A 161 -4.07 1.21 13.86
N TYR A 162 -3.80 2.41 14.40
CA TYR A 162 -4.71 3.07 15.33
C TYR A 162 -5.95 3.60 14.61
N LEU A 163 -7.12 3.57 15.24
CA LEU A 163 -8.32 4.20 14.70
C LEU A 163 -8.14 5.73 14.61
N GLN A 164 -8.37 6.27 13.42
CA GLN A 164 -8.03 7.64 13.02
C GLN A 164 -9.15 8.23 12.14
N TYR A 165 -9.16 9.54 11.92
CA TYR A 165 -10.17 10.21 11.08
C TYR A 165 -10.27 9.65 9.66
N HIS A 166 -9.17 9.19 9.06
CA HIS A 166 -9.23 8.55 7.75
C HIS A 166 -10.12 7.29 7.75
N HIS A 167 -10.14 6.55 8.87
CA HIS A 167 -10.94 5.34 9.01
C HIS A 167 -12.45 5.63 9.02
N GLN A 168 -12.86 6.82 9.46
CA GLN A 168 -14.28 7.18 9.57
C GLN A 168 -14.99 7.08 8.22
N HIS A 169 -14.42 7.71 7.19
CA HIS A 169 -14.99 7.64 5.86
C HIS A 169 -14.71 6.29 5.20
N TYR A 170 -13.51 5.76 5.40
CA TYR A 170 -13.05 4.50 4.81
C TYR A 170 -13.95 3.31 5.20
N LEU A 171 -14.19 3.11 6.49
CA LEU A 171 -14.95 1.97 7.00
C LEU A 171 -16.39 2.00 6.52
N VAL A 172 -17.06 3.15 6.57
CA VAL A 172 -18.44 3.29 6.08
C VAL A 172 -18.53 2.91 4.60
N GLN A 173 -17.63 3.43 3.77
CA GLN A 173 -17.61 3.13 2.34
C GLN A 173 -17.27 1.67 2.03
N LEU A 174 -16.34 1.07 2.78
CA LEU A 174 -16.00 -0.34 2.65
C LEU A 174 -17.19 -1.23 3.00
N ILE A 175 -17.86 -0.96 4.14
CA ILE A 175 -19.05 -1.70 4.57
C ILE A 175 -20.18 -1.55 3.55
N ASP A 176 -20.47 -0.34 3.07
CA ASP A 176 -21.49 -0.14 2.04
C ASP A 176 -21.16 -0.88 0.74
N ALA A 177 -19.90 -0.91 0.32
CA ALA A 177 -19.48 -1.66 -0.86
C ALA A 177 -19.64 -3.18 -0.65
N LEU A 178 -19.28 -3.70 0.52
CA LEU A 178 -19.50 -5.10 0.88
C LEU A 178 -20.99 -5.46 0.89
N ARG A 179 -21.84 -4.58 1.44
CA ARG A 179 -23.30 -4.71 1.41
C ARG A 179 -23.85 -4.74 0.00
N GLN A 180 -23.41 -3.83 -0.86
CA GLN A 180 -23.82 -3.79 -2.26
C GLN A 180 -23.42 -5.08 -2.98
N LEU A 181 -22.20 -5.56 -2.76
CA LEU A 181 -21.74 -6.83 -3.32
C LEU A 181 -22.57 -8.01 -2.79
N ALA A 182 -22.92 -8.01 -1.51
CA ALA A 182 -23.75 -9.03 -0.86
C ALA A 182 -25.18 -9.06 -1.42
N GLN A 183 -25.77 -7.89 -1.69
CA GLN A 183 -27.14 -7.74 -2.18
C GLN A 183 -27.29 -7.92 -3.69
N ASP A 184 -26.19 -7.91 -4.45
CA ASP A 184 -26.23 -8.04 -5.91
C ASP A 184 -26.79 -9.41 -6.36
N GLY A 185 -28.03 -9.45 -6.84
CA GLY A 185 -28.72 -10.69 -7.21
C GLY A 185 -28.36 -11.27 -8.59
N ARG A 186 -27.40 -10.69 -9.33
CA ARG A 186 -27.09 -11.14 -10.70
C ARG A 186 -26.51 -12.55 -10.72
N GLN A 187 -27.02 -13.41 -11.60
CA GLN A 187 -26.56 -14.80 -11.71
C GLN A 187 -25.27 -14.92 -12.56
N HIS A 188 -24.56 -16.04 -12.42
CA HIS A 188 -23.36 -16.41 -13.19
C HIS A 188 -22.18 -15.43 -13.12
N LYS A 189 -21.96 -14.77 -11.98
CA LYS A 189 -20.76 -13.97 -11.72
C LYS A 189 -19.77 -14.75 -10.85
N ASN A 190 -18.48 -14.54 -11.10
CA ASN A 190 -17.44 -15.00 -10.18
C ASN A 190 -17.37 -14.01 -9.00
N TRP A 191 -18.07 -14.36 -7.91
CA TRP A 191 -18.14 -13.53 -6.70
C TRP A 191 -16.81 -13.46 -5.94
N PRO A 192 -16.07 -14.56 -5.73
CA PRO A 192 -14.73 -14.50 -5.12
C PRO A 192 -13.80 -13.52 -5.83
N TYR A 193 -13.80 -13.54 -7.16
CA TYR A 193 -13.02 -12.61 -7.98
C TYR A 193 -13.43 -11.15 -7.78
N ARG A 194 -14.74 -10.87 -7.79
CA ARG A 194 -15.27 -9.51 -7.57
C ARG A 194 -15.00 -9.00 -6.17
N PHE A 195 -15.09 -9.89 -5.17
CA PHE A 195 -14.73 -9.59 -3.79
C PHE A 195 -13.25 -9.18 -3.71
N LEU A 196 -12.33 -9.95 -4.28
CA LEU A 196 -10.91 -9.59 -4.29
C LEU A 196 -10.64 -8.24 -4.98
N ILE A 197 -11.28 -7.97 -6.13
CA ILE A 197 -11.18 -6.64 -6.77
C ILE A 197 -11.65 -5.53 -5.83
N LEU A 198 -12.76 -5.73 -5.12
CA LEU A 198 -13.27 -4.76 -4.15
C LEU A 198 -12.24 -4.52 -3.05
N MET A 199 -11.71 -5.58 -2.45
CA MET A 199 -10.70 -5.48 -1.38
C MET A 199 -9.42 -4.77 -1.86
N ILE A 200 -9.00 -5.01 -3.11
CA ILE A 200 -7.86 -4.33 -3.73
C ILE A 200 -8.15 -2.84 -3.99
N ASN A 201 -9.32 -2.51 -4.56
CA ASN A 201 -9.69 -1.13 -4.91
C ASN A 201 -9.89 -0.26 -3.66
N PHE A 202 -10.42 -0.84 -2.59
CA PHE A 202 -10.50 -0.22 -1.27
C PHE A 202 -9.18 -0.31 -0.50
N ASN A 203 -8.14 -0.92 -1.06
CA ASN A 203 -6.83 -1.06 -0.43
C ASN A 203 -6.90 -1.61 1.00
N PHE A 204 -7.56 -2.76 1.15
CA PHE A 204 -7.65 -3.48 2.42
C PHE A 204 -6.32 -4.21 2.72
N ASN A 205 -5.26 -3.44 2.93
CA ASN A 205 -3.88 -3.91 3.11
C ASN A 205 -3.59 -4.51 4.51
N HIS A 206 -4.60 -5.14 5.12
CA HIS A 206 -4.45 -5.92 6.36
C HIS A 206 -3.54 -7.14 6.13
N ILE A 207 -2.64 -7.43 7.08
CA ILE A 207 -1.62 -8.48 6.87
C ILE A 207 -2.22 -9.89 6.90
N GLY A 208 -3.18 -10.13 7.79
CA GLY A 208 -3.86 -11.43 7.86
C GLY A 208 -4.63 -11.73 6.59
N PHE A 209 -5.27 -10.72 6.00
CA PHE A 209 -5.95 -10.85 4.71
C PHE A 209 -4.97 -11.20 3.59
N LEU A 210 -3.82 -10.50 3.52
CA LEU A 210 -2.76 -10.81 2.57
C LEU A 210 -2.26 -12.26 2.73
N ASN A 211 -2.04 -12.71 3.97
CA ASN A 211 -1.58 -14.07 4.24
C ASN A 211 -2.57 -15.13 3.74
N ARG A 212 -3.88 -14.94 3.98
CA ARG A 212 -4.91 -15.84 3.41
C ARG A 212 -4.85 -15.84 1.90
N TRP A 213 -4.66 -14.67 1.29
CA TRP A 213 -4.54 -14.60 -0.16
C TRP A 213 -3.32 -15.36 -0.67
N LYS A 214 -2.17 -15.30 0.02
CA LYS A 214 -0.99 -16.11 -0.31
C LYS A 214 -1.28 -17.60 -0.24
N GLU A 215 -1.94 -18.07 0.81
CA GLU A 215 -2.33 -19.49 0.95
C GLU A 215 -3.20 -19.96 -0.23
N PHE A 216 -4.13 -19.11 -0.71
CA PHE A 216 -4.92 -19.41 -1.91
C PHE A 216 -4.12 -19.33 -3.21
N TYR A 217 -3.19 -18.38 -3.31
CA TYR A 217 -2.28 -18.25 -4.45
C TYR A 217 -1.39 -19.48 -4.58
N GLU A 218 -0.78 -19.95 -3.49
CA GLU A 218 0.07 -21.16 -3.48
C GLU A 218 -0.71 -22.41 -3.89
N ALA A 219 -2.00 -22.50 -3.52
CA ALA A 219 -2.86 -23.61 -3.90
C ALA A 219 -3.29 -23.60 -5.38
N ASP A 220 -3.51 -22.42 -5.97
CA ASP A 220 -3.84 -22.25 -7.39
C ASP A 220 -3.26 -20.93 -7.96
N PRO A 221 -1.97 -20.94 -8.37
CA PRO A 221 -1.31 -19.75 -8.88
C PRO A 221 -1.95 -19.25 -10.18
N ALA A 222 -2.40 -20.16 -11.04
CA ALA A 222 -2.93 -19.84 -12.37
C ALA A 222 -4.23 -19.04 -12.31
N ALA A 223 -5.13 -19.37 -11.38
CA ALA A 223 -6.36 -18.60 -11.16
C ALA A 223 -6.08 -17.16 -10.70
N THR A 224 -5.04 -16.98 -9.89
CA THR A 224 -4.71 -15.70 -9.25
C THR A 224 -3.84 -14.81 -10.14
N ASP A 225 -2.93 -15.40 -10.92
CA ASP A 225 -2.17 -14.72 -11.97
C ASP A 225 -3.10 -14.06 -12.99
N ASN A 226 -4.16 -14.78 -13.40
CA ASN A 226 -5.16 -14.25 -14.31
C ASN A 226 -5.92 -13.05 -13.71
N LEU A 227 -6.06 -12.96 -12.39
CA LEU A 227 -6.67 -11.79 -11.74
C LEU A 227 -5.78 -10.55 -11.87
N LEU A 228 -4.48 -10.68 -11.61
CA LEU A 228 -3.56 -9.55 -11.56
C LEU A 228 -3.10 -9.08 -12.96
N ARG A 229 -3.21 -9.94 -13.98
CA ARG A 229 -2.87 -9.63 -15.39
C ARG A 229 -3.81 -8.63 -16.06
N TYR A 230 -4.96 -8.29 -15.46
CA TYR A 230 -5.92 -7.34 -16.01
C TYR A 230 -5.96 -6.04 -15.21
N PRO A 231 -4.97 -5.14 -15.37
CA PRO A 231 -4.85 -3.91 -14.59
C PRO A 231 -6.06 -2.97 -14.72
N GLN A 232 -6.82 -3.09 -15.81
CA GLN A 232 -8.06 -2.35 -16.06
C GLN A 232 -9.17 -2.54 -15.00
N HIS A 233 -9.09 -3.60 -14.19
CA HIS A 233 -10.06 -3.86 -13.11
C HIS A 233 -9.66 -3.24 -11.78
N PHE A 234 -8.42 -2.76 -11.67
CA PHE A 234 -7.90 -2.12 -10.46
C PHE A 234 -7.94 -0.61 -10.62
N SER A 235 -8.73 0.03 -9.77
CA SER A 235 -8.81 1.48 -9.65
C SER A 235 -8.83 1.78 -8.16
N ALA A 236 -7.63 1.84 -7.58
CA ALA A 236 -7.46 2.16 -6.17
C ALA A 236 -8.10 3.52 -5.89
N ILE A 237 -8.99 3.57 -4.90
CA ILE A 237 -9.65 4.81 -4.49
C ILE A 237 -8.58 5.66 -3.77
N PRO A 238 -8.26 6.87 -4.28
CA PRO A 238 -7.22 7.70 -3.68
C PRO A 238 -7.53 8.02 -2.20
N GLY A 239 -6.54 7.83 -1.33
CA GLY A 239 -6.65 8.10 0.10
C GLY A 239 -7.38 7.03 0.92
N PHE A 240 -7.81 5.91 0.30
CA PHE A 240 -8.40 4.79 1.01
C PHE A 240 -7.33 3.76 1.34
N ALA A 241 -7.30 3.32 2.60
CA ALA A 241 -6.42 2.27 3.07
C ALA A 241 -6.93 1.78 4.43
N TYR A 242 -6.79 0.47 4.68
CA TYR A 242 -6.91 -0.06 6.04
C TYR A 242 -5.77 0.44 6.92
N ASP A 243 -4.52 0.39 6.43
CA ASP A 243 -3.33 0.96 7.06
C ASP A 243 -2.70 1.98 6.11
N PRO A 244 -2.78 3.30 6.39
CA PRO A 244 -2.27 4.34 5.51
C PRO A 244 -0.73 4.38 5.48
N ASN A 245 -0.05 3.78 6.46
CA ASN A 245 1.41 3.76 6.55
C ASN A 245 2.03 2.58 5.80
N ARG A 246 1.21 1.71 5.22
CA ARG A 246 1.65 0.52 4.51
C ARG A 246 1.42 0.64 3.01
N SER A 247 2.29 -0.03 2.28
CA SER A 247 2.10 -0.40 0.87
C SER A 247 0.67 -0.86 0.56
N THR A 248 0.22 -0.58 -0.67
CA THR A 248 -1.11 -0.99 -1.09
C THR A 248 -1.23 -2.51 -1.18
N LEU A 249 -2.43 -3.05 -0.99
CA LEU A 249 -2.68 -4.49 -1.09
C LEU A 249 -2.22 -5.04 -2.46
N LEU A 250 -2.52 -4.33 -3.54
CA LEU A 250 -2.08 -4.70 -4.89
C LEU A 250 -0.55 -4.78 -5.00
N MET A 251 0.16 -3.77 -4.46
CA MET A 251 1.61 -3.76 -4.50
C MET A 251 2.21 -4.91 -3.69
N LEU A 252 1.64 -5.21 -2.51
CA LEU A 252 2.07 -6.34 -1.68
C LEU A 252 1.84 -7.69 -2.38
N MET A 253 0.72 -7.85 -3.09
CA MET A 253 0.42 -9.05 -3.88
C MET A 253 1.40 -9.20 -5.06
N CYS A 254 1.62 -8.12 -5.83
CA CYS A 254 2.57 -8.15 -6.95
C CYS A 254 4.00 -8.44 -6.48
N GLN A 255 4.46 -7.80 -5.40
CA GLN A 255 5.78 -8.05 -4.81
C GLN A 255 5.95 -9.50 -4.39
N TYR A 256 4.91 -10.10 -3.79
CA TYR A 256 4.95 -11.51 -3.42
C TYR A 256 5.08 -12.41 -4.65
N ILE A 257 4.34 -12.16 -5.72
CA ILE A 257 4.46 -12.93 -6.97
C ILE A 257 5.82 -12.73 -7.64
N GLU A 258 6.34 -11.50 -7.65
CA GLU A 258 7.69 -11.23 -8.15
C GLU A 258 8.74 -12.01 -7.36
N MET A 259 8.63 -12.04 -6.03
CA MET A 259 9.50 -12.84 -5.17
C MET A 259 9.34 -14.35 -5.41
N GLU A 260 8.12 -14.88 -5.45
CA GLU A 260 7.86 -16.31 -5.71
C GLU A 260 8.29 -16.71 -7.14
N THR A 261 8.15 -15.83 -8.13
CA THR A 261 8.66 -16.10 -9.49
C THR A 261 10.18 -15.95 -9.60
N GLU A 262 10.83 -15.21 -8.71
CA GLU A 262 12.27 -15.21 -8.52
C GLU A 262 12.75 -16.43 -7.73
N ASP A 263 11.97 -16.91 -6.76
CA ASP A 263 12.25 -18.10 -5.95
C ASP A 263 11.91 -19.42 -6.66
N ASP A 264 10.90 -19.48 -7.52
CA ASP A 264 10.67 -20.61 -8.44
C ASP A 264 11.77 -20.70 -9.50
N LYS A 265 12.36 -19.55 -9.89
CA LYS A 265 13.60 -19.50 -10.68
C LYS A 265 14.84 -19.89 -9.87
N SER A 266 14.78 -19.85 -8.53
CA SER A 266 15.88 -20.21 -7.63
C SER A 266 15.79 -21.66 -7.11
N SER A 267 14.61 -22.26 -7.10
CA SER A 267 14.34 -23.57 -6.46
C SER A 267 13.91 -24.71 -7.41
N SER A 268 13.57 -24.42 -8.67
CA SER A 268 13.24 -25.47 -9.67
C SER A 268 14.13 -25.48 -10.93
N ALA A 269 15.05 -24.52 -11.07
CA ALA A 269 16.02 -24.53 -12.17
C ALA A 269 17.39 -25.00 -11.67
N VAL A 270 17.91 -26.06 -12.29
CA VAL A 270 19.36 -26.19 -12.46
C VAL A 270 19.89 -24.81 -12.83
N PRO A 271 20.85 -24.23 -12.07
CA PRO A 271 21.18 -22.82 -12.21
C PRO A 271 21.66 -22.60 -13.64
N TYR A 272 20.92 -21.80 -14.43
CA TYR A 272 21.49 -21.23 -15.64
C TYR A 272 22.56 -20.25 -15.19
N ARG A 273 23.77 -20.79 -14.97
CA ARG A 273 25.00 -20.04 -14.77
C ARG A 273 25.29 -19.34 -16.07
N PHE A 274 24.82 -18.10 -16.20
CA PHE A 274 25.22 -17.27 -17.31
C PHE A 274 26.73 -17.04 -17.24
N ILE A 275 27.41 -17.21 -18.36
CA ILE A 275 28.81 -16.84 -18.51
C ILE A 275 28.82 -15.34 -18.83
N HIS A 276 29.22 -14.54 -17.86
CA HIS A 276 29.44 -13.11 -18.04
C HIS A 276 30.75 -12.88 -18.79
N SER A 277 30.67 -12.27 -19.96
CA SER A 277 31.84 -11.93 -20.76
C SER A 277 32.16 -10.45 -20.67
N ASN A 278 33.45 -10.10 -20.67
CA ASN A 278 33.90 -8.71 -20.84
C ASN A 278 33.89 -8.24 -22.31
N LEU A 279 33.47 -9.10 -23.23
CA LEU A 279 33.36 -8.82 -24.65
C LEU A 279 32.03 -8.13 -24.98
N ASN A 280 32.07 -7.17 -25.89
CA ASN A 280 30.86 -6.54 -26.41
C ASN A 280 30.12 -7.47 -27.40
N GLY A 281 28.93 -7.05 -27.85
CA GLY A 281 28.09 -7.87 -28.72
C GLY A 281 28.73 -8.30 -30.04
N LYS A 282 29.56 -7.44 -30.65
CA LYS A 282 30.24 -7.75 -31.92
C LYS A 282 31.44 -8.68 -31.70
N GLU A 283 32.11 -8.56 -30.55
CA GLU A 283 33.23 -9.42 -30.18
C GLU A 283 32.78 -10.84 -29.80
N LEU A 284 31.71 -10.97 -29.02
CA LEU A 284 31.11 -12.26 -28.68
C LEU A 284 30.64 -13.03 -29.91
N LYS A 285 30.11 -12.29 -30.87
CA LYS A 285 29.73 -12.82 -32.17
C LYS A 285 30.94 -13.37 -32.94
N LEU A 286 32.03 -12.60 -33.06
CA LEU A 286 33.26 -13.09 -33.69
C LEU A 286 33.87 -14.28 -32.93
N TRP A 287 33.83 -14.25 -31.60
CA TRP A 287 34.27 -15.34 -30.73
C TRP A 287 33.52 -16.64 -31.02
N LEU A 288 32.19 -16.59 -31.08
CA LEU A 288 31.35 -17.73 -31.45
C LEU A 288 31.76 -18.32 -32.80
N HIS A 289 31.98 -17.47 -33.82
CA HIS A 289 32.32 -17.95 -35.17
C HIS A 289 33.70 -18.60 -35.21
N LEU A 290 34.66 -18.07 -34.45
CA LEU A 290 35.99 -18.65 -34.31
C LEU A 290 35.92 -19.99 -33.56
N CYS A 291 35.16 -20.08 -32.47
CA CYS A 291 34.99 -21.33 -31.72
C CYS A 291 34.35 -22.44 -32.55
N VAL A 292 33.32 -22.12 -33.36
CA VAL A 292 32.70 -23.10 -34.28
C VAL A 292 33.71 -23.55 -35.34
N LYS A 293 34.46 -22.62 -35.95
CA LYS A 293 35.46 -22.96 -36.97
C LYS A 293 36.64 -23.76 -36.43
N ALA A 294 37.11 -23.42 -35.24
CA ALA A 294 38.19 -24.12 -34.55
C ALA A 294 37.73 -25.44 -33.88
N LYS A 295 36.45 -25.84 -34.07
CA LYS A 295 35.85 -27.05 -33.50
C LYS A 295 35.95 -27.12 -31.97
N VAL A 296 35.88 -25.97 -31.31
CA VAL A 296 35.84 -25.87 -29.84
C VAL A 296 34.46 -26.30 -29.31
N MET A 297 33.42 -26.13 -30.12
CA MET A 297 32.04 -26.49 -29.77
C MET A 297 31.68 -27.89 -30.27
N ARG A 298 30.76 -28.57 -29.57
CA ARG A 298 30.33 -29.95 -29.90
C ARG A 298 29.61 -30.06 -31.24
N SER A 299 28.84 -29.03 -31.61
CA SER A 299 28.21 -28.93 -32.92
C SER A 299 29.01 -28.04 -33.86
N SER A 300 29.08 -28.44 -35.13
CA SER A 300 29.63 -27.64 -36.24
C SER A 300 28.57 -26.74 -36.88
N GLU A 301 27.30 -26.92 -36.54
CA GLU A 301 26.21 -26.12 -37.08
C GLU A 301 26.07 -24.80 -36.32
N LYS A 302 26.43 -23.72 -37.00
CA LYS A 302 26.48 -22.37 -36.42
C LYS A 302 25.15 -21.90 -35.81
N LYS A 303 24.02 -22.36 -36.33
CA LYS A 303 22.69 -21.97 -35.85
C LYS A 303 22.38 -22.63 -34.51
N GLU A 304 22.66 -23.92 -34.37
CA GLU A 304 22.51 -24.68 -33.13
C GLU A 304 23.40 -24.11 -32.01
N VAL A 305 24.67 -23.83 -32.33
CA VAL A 305 25.59 -23.23 -31.36
C VAL A 305 25.15 -21.80 -31.00
N ALA A 306 24.60 -21.02 -31.93
CA ALA A 306 24.07 -19.69 -31.62
C ALA A 306 22.82 -19.74 -30.73
N GLU A 307 21.98 -20.77 -30.87
CA GLU A 307 20.81 -21.01 -30.01
C GLU A 307 21.23 -21.27 -28.57
N GLU A 308 22.23 -22.13 -28.34
CA GLU A 308 22.77 -22.38 -27.00
C GLU A 308 23.51 -21.15 -26.44
N PHE A 309 24.34 -20.51 -27.27
CA PHE A 309 25.14 -19.37 -26.86
C PHE A 309 24.27 -18.16 -26.46
N SER A 310 23.18 -17.91 -27.19
CA SER A 310 22.22 -16.83 -26.89
C SER A 310 21.53 -16.96 -25.54
N LYS A 311 21.45 -18.18 -25.00
CA LYS A 311 20.81 -18.48 -23.71
C LYS A 311 21.81 -18.45 -22.54
N LEU A 312 23.11 -18.55 -22.82
CA LEU A 312 24.13 -18.80 -21.80
C LEU A 312 25.15 -17.68 -21.64
N VAL A 313 25.41 -16.84 -22.64
CA VAL A 313 26.51 -15.85 -22.60
C VAL A 313 25.99 -14.41 -22.66
N LYS A 314 26.34 -13.61 -21.65
CA LYS A 314 26.01 -12.18 -21.55
C LYS A 314 27.19 -11.30 -22.01
N THR A 315 26.89 -10.16 -22.64
CA THR A 315 27.88 -9.12 -22.96
C THR A 315 28.41 -8.45 -21.70
N LYS A 316 29.43 -7.59 -21.87
CA LYS A 316 29.96 -6.72 -20.79
C LYS A 316 28.87 -5.91 -20.10
N GLU A 317 27.83 -5.52 -20.84
CA GLU A 317 26.68 -4.75 -20.35
C GLU A 317 25.56 -5.62 -19.76
N GLY A 318 25.77 -6.94 -19.65
CA GLY A 318 24.80 -7.88 -19.07
C GLY A 318 23.68 -8.32 -20.03
N ILE A 319 23.79 -7.99 -21.32
CA ILE A 319 22.75 -8.22 -22.32
C ILE A 319 22.96 -9.57 -23.03
N LEU A 320 21.87 -10.31 -23.27
CA LEU A 320 21.90 -11.52 -24.11
C LEU A 320 21.77 -11.15 -25.59
N LEU A 321 22.59 -11.77 -26.44
CA LEU A 321 22.55 -11.55 -27.88
C LEU A 321 21.52 -12.45 -28.54
N SER A 322 20.72 -11.88 -29.46
CA SER A 322 19.77 -12.69 -30.23
C SER A 322 20.48 -13.67 -31.18
N ILE A 323 19.85 -14.82 -31.44
CA ILE A 323 20.31 -15.84 -32.39
C ILE A 323 20.55 -15.23 -33.77
N HIS A 324 19.66 -14.32 -34.20
CA HIS A 324 19.77 -13.63 -35.48
C HIS A 324 21.01 -12.71 -35.53
N SER A 325 21.30 -11.99 -34.45
CA SER A 325 22.49 -11.14 -34.33
C SER A 325 23.78 -11.96 -34.34
N LEU A 326 23.79 -13.15 -33.74
CA LEU A 326 24.94 -14.06 -33.67
C LEU A 326 25.24 -14.77 -35.00
N THR A 327 24.24 -15.01 -35.84
CA THR A 327 24.40 -15.79 -37.08
C THR A 327 24.86 -14.97 -38.29
N LYS A 328 24.34 -13.76 -38.50
CA LYS A 328 24.77 -12.85 -39.59
C LYS A 328 26.24 -12.44 -39.40
N MET A 329 27.05 -12.12 -40.40
CA MET A 329 28.40 -11.55 -40.18
C MET A 329 28.65 -10.47 -41.23
N ASP A 330 29.16 -9.32 -40.82
CA ASP A 330 29.59 -8.28 -41.73
C ASP A 330 31.06 -7.92 -41.47
N ARG A 331 31.92 -8.32 -42.42
CA ARG A 331 33.38 -8.17 -42.30
C ARG A 331 33.82 -6.71 -42.19
N GLY A 332 33.08 -5.77 -42.78
CA GLY A 332 33.42 -4.35 -42.74
C GLY A 332 33.12 -3.73 -41.38
N SER A 333 31.90 -3.94 -40.87
CA SER A 333 31.43 -3.31 -39.63
C SER A 333 31.91 -3.98 -38.33
N GLU A 334 32.54 -5.16 -38.44
CA GLU A 334 33.09 -5.94 -37.32
C GLU A 334 34.63 -5.90 -37.23
N PHE A 335 35.32 -5.25 -38.17
CA PHE A 335 36.79 -5.17 -38.17
C PHE A 335 37.40 -4.58 -36.87
N PRO A 336 36.85 -3.50 -36.28
CA PRO A 336 37.37 -3.00 -35.00
C PRO A 336 37.25 -4.02 -33.85
N ALA A 337 36.16 -4.79 -33.82
CA ALA A 337 35.96 -5.87 -32.85
C ALA A 337 36.96 -7.01 -33.06
N ALA A 338 37.30 -7.33 -34.32
CA ALA A 338 38.32 -8.33 -34.64
C ALA A 338 39.73 -7.92 -34.18
N VAL A 339 40.07 -6.62 -34.26
CA VAL A 339 41.35 -6.11 -33.74
C VAL A 339 41.46 -6.29 -32.23
N HIS A 340 40.39 -6.00 -31.50
CA HIS A 340 40.36 -6.20 -30.05
C HIS A 340 40.40 -7.69 -29.68
N LEU A 341 39.60 -8.53 -30.35
CA LEU A 341 39.59 -9.98 -30.11
C LEU A 341 40.95 -10.64 -30.41
N ARG A 342 41.68 -10.16 -31.41
CA ARG A 342 43.06 -10.60 -31.69
C ARG A 342 44.01 -10.34 -30.52
N LYS A 343 43.86 -9.23 -29.79
CA LYS A 343 44.67 -8.95 -28.59
C LYS A 343 44.35 -9.96 -27.49
N VAL A 344 43.07 -10.22 -27.24
CA VAL A 344 42.61 -11.21 -26.25
C VAL A 344 43.17 -12.61 -26.57
N LEU A 345 43.07 -13.04 -27.82
CA LEU A 345 43.61 -14.34 -28.26
C LEU A 345 45.13 -14.43 -28.09
N LYS A 346 45.87 -13.35 -28.35
CA LYS A 346 47.32 -13.30 -28.10
C LYS A 346 47.65 -13.42 -26.61
N THR A 347 46.88 -12.77 -25.74
CA THR A 347 47.06 -12.90 -24.28
C THR A 347 46.84 -14.34 -23.84
N MET A 348 45.78 -15.00 -24.34
CA MET A 348 45.52 -16.41 -24.03
C MET A 348 46.62 -17.34 -24.55
N LEU A 349 47.15 -17.06 -25.74
CA LEU A 349 48.26 -17.82 -26.33
C LEU A 349 49.54 -17.65 -25.51
N ASN A 350 49.86 -16.42 -25.10
CA ASN A 350 51.03 -16.13 -24.27
C ASN A 350 50.93 -16.84 -22.91
N GLU A 351 49.76 -16.79 -22.25
CA GLU A 351 49.51 -17.51 -20.99
C GLU A 351 49.70 -19.02 -21.16
N LEU A 352 49.27 -19.58 -22.30
CA LEU A 352 49.47 -21.00 -22.62
C LEU A 352 50.97 -21.31 -22.76
N HIS A 353 51.72 -20.46 -23.45
CA HIS A 353 53.16 -20.61 -23.66
C HIS A 353 53.98 -20.41 -22.37
N GLU A 354 53.52 -19.55 -21.45
CA GLU A 354 54.15 -19.38 -20.13
C GLU A 354 53.94 -20.61 -19.25
N LYS A 355 52.73 -21.21 -19.29
CA LYS A 355 52.43 -22.42 -18.51
C LYS A 355 53.03 -23.68 -19.09
N PHE A 356 53.23 -23.71 -20.40
CA PHE A 356 53.83 -24.85 -21.12
C PHE A 356 54.94 -24.34 -22.06
N PRO A 357 56.13 -24.03 -21.51
CA PRO A 357 57.24 -23.43 -22.26
C PRO A 357 57.73 -24.29 -23.42
N GLU A 358 57.53 -25.60 -23.34
CA GLU A 358 57.87 -26.60 -24.37
C GLU A 358 57.09 -26.41 -25.68
N LEU A 359 55.99 -25.62 -25.66
CA LEU A 359 55.22 -25.24 -26.84
C LEU A 359 55.84 -24.08 -27.63
N ASN A 360 56.85 -23.39 -27.08
CA ASN A 360 57.61 -22.34 -27.79
C ASN A 360 58.67 -22.91 -28.76
N GLY A 361 58.29 -23.93 -29.54
CA GLY A 361 59.12 -24.52 -30.60
C GLY A 361 58.94 -23.83 -31.93
#